data_AF-A0A446CNZ3-F1
#
_entry.id   AF-A0A446CNZ3-F1
#
_cell.length_a   1.000
_cell.length_b   1.000
_cell.length_c   1.000
_cell.angle_alpha   90.00
_cell.angle_beta   90.00
_cell.angle_gamma   90.00
#
_symmetry.space_group_name_H-M   'P 1'
#
loop_
_entity.id
_entity.type
_entity.pdbx_description
1 polymer ?
#
loop_
_entity_poly.entity_id
_entity_poly.type
_entity_poly.pdbx_seq_one_letter_code
_entity_poly.pdbx_strand_id
1 'polypeptide(L)' 'MKKRFTEEQIIGVLKEAEAGAKVAELCRKHGISEATYYNWKAKFGGMTVSDA' A
#
# COMPACT_ATOMS: atom_id res chain seq x y z
N MET A 1 -18.56 -5.12 8.10
CA MET A 1 -18.00 -3.87 7.52
C MET A 1 -16.99 -4.29 6.45
N LYS A 2 -17.23 -3.98 5.17
CA LYS A 2 -16.33 -4.42 4.08
C LYS A 2 -15.12 -3.49 4.08
N LYS A 3 -13.91 -4.01 4.33
CA LYS A 3 -12.68 -3.21 4.18
C LYS A 3 -12.62 -2.74 2.72
N ARG A 4 -12.33 -1.45 2.51
CA ARG A 4 -12.27 -0.82 1.17
C ARG A 4 -11.10 -1.35 0.33
N PHE A 5 -10.05 -1.83 1.00
CA PHE A 5 -8.86 -2.43 0.39
C PHE A 5 -8.55 -3.76 1.08
N THR A 6 -8.14 -4.77 0.31
CA THR A 6 -7.64 -6.04 0.83
C THR A 6 -6.16 -5.93 1.19
N GLU A 7 -5.63 -6.89 1.95
CA GLU A 7 -4.23 -6.83 2.40
C GLU A 7 -3.27 -7.07 1.21
N GLU A 8 -3.67 -7.89 0.25
CA GLU A 8 -2.96 -8.09 -1.01
C GLU A 8 -2.90 -6.81 -1.85
N GLN A 9 -3.99 -6.04 -1.90
CA GLN A 9 -4.02 -4.74 -2.58
C GLN A 9 -3.07 -3.75 -1.90
N ILE A 10 -3.06 -3.73 -0.56
CA ILE A 10 -2.19 -2.85 0.21
C ILE A 10 -0.71 -3.21 -0.03
N ILE A 11 -0.36 -4.48 0.09
CA ILE A 11 1.00 -4.98 -0.15
C ILE A 11 1.43 -4.73 -1.60
N GLY A 12 0.52 -4.87 -2.57
CA GLY A 12 0.77 -4.51 -3.97
C GLY A 12 1.21 -3.06 -4.13
N VAL A 13 0.50 -2.11 -3.50
CA VAL A 13 0.85 -0.68 -3.55
C VAL A 13 2.20 -0.41 -2.89
N LEU A 14 2.51 -1.07 -1.76
CA LEU A 14 3.80 -0.92 -1.09
C LEU A 14 4.95 -1.44 -1.96
N LYS A 15 4.77 -2.58 -2.64
CA LYS A 15 5.76 -3.15 -3.57
C LYS A 15 6.00 -2.26 -4.79
N GLU A 16 4.96 -1.63 -5.35
CA GLU A 16 5.14 -0.66 -6.44
C GLU A 16 6.05 0.51 -5.99
N ALA A 17 5.90 0.97 -4.76
CA ALA A 17 6.77 2.01 -4.20
C ALA A 17 8.20 1.52 -3.95
N GLU A 18 8.38 0.29 -3.46
CA GLU A 18 9.69 -0.35 -3.30
C GLU A 18 10.42 -0.56 -4.64
N ALA A 19 9.66 -0.81 -5.71
CA ALA A 19 10.17 -0.88 -7.08
C ALA A 19 10.55 0.49 -7.68
N GLY A 20 10.37 1.58 -6.93
CA GLY A 20 10.81 2.93 -7.30
C GLY A 20 9.70 3.87 -7.78
N ALA A 21 8.43 3.46 -7.72
CA ALA A 21 7.32 4.37 -8.04
C ALA A 21 7.20 5.50 -7.00
N LYS A 22 6.84 6.70 -7.44
CA LYS A 22 6.63 7.83 -6.54
C LYS A 22 5.35 7.66 -5.74
N VAL A 23 5.45 7.78 -4.42
CA VAL A 23 4.32 7.64 -3.49
C VAL A 23 3.15 8.57 -3.86
N ALA A 24 3.43 9.81 -4.25
CA ALA A 24 2.40 10.77 -4.67
C ALA A 24 1.60 10.31 -5.90
N GLU A 25 2.26 9.65 -6.86
CA GLU A 25 1.61 9.10 -8.06
C GLU A 25 0.77 7.87 -7.72
N LEU A 26 1.30 6.98 -6.87
CA LEU A 26 0.56 5.83 -6.35
C LEU A 26 -0.69 6.26 -5.59
N CYS A 27 -0.58 7.28 -4.75
CA CYS A 27 -1.71 7.83 -4.01
C CYS A 27 -2.83 8.30 -4.93
N ARG A 28 -2.49 9.02 -6.01
CA ARG A 28 -3.45 9.44 -7.03
C ARG A 28 -4.04 8.26 -7.80
N LYS A 29 -3.21 7.30 -8.22
CA LYS A 29 -3.60 6.10 -8.97
C LYS A 29 -4.58 5.22 -8.20
N HIS A 30 -4.32 5.02 -6.91
CA HIS A 30 -5.11 4.13 -6.05
C HIS A 30 -6.20 4.86 -5.25
N GLY A 31 -6.31 6.18 -5.40
CA GLY A 31 -7.32 7.00 -4.70
C GLY A 31 -7.14 7.01 -3.18
N ILE A 32 -5.89 7.02 -2.72
CA ILE A 32 -5.51 7.07 -1.31
C ILE A 32 -4.72 8.34 -1.00
N SER A 33 -4.63 8.70 0.27
CA SER A 33 -3.74 9.79 0.72
C SER A 33 -2.35 9.25 1.03
N GLU A 34 -1.34 10.12 1.00
CA GLU A 34 0.02 9.75 1.43
C GLU A 34 0.04 9.29 2.90
N ALA A 35 -0.79 9.90 3.76
CA ALA A 35 -0.95 9.47 5.14
C ALA A 35 -1.45 8.00 5.22
N THR A 36 -2.42 7.63 4.38
CA THR A 36 -2.88 6.24 4.27
C THR A 36 -1.75 5.30 3.85
N TYR A 37 -0.96 5.70 2.85
CA TYR A 37 0.19 4.92 2.39
C TYR A 37 1.22 4.70 3.52
N TYR A 38 1.60 5.74 4.27
CA TYR A 38 2.58 5.58 5.35
C TYR A 38 2.04 4.75 6.52
N ASN A 39 0.75 4.85 6.83
CA ASN A 39 0.10 3.97 7.81
C ASN A 39 0.13 2.50 7.36
N TRP A 40 -0.09 2.24 6.06
CA TRP A 40 0.06 0.90 5.50
C TRP A 40 1.51 0.43 5.53
N LYS A 41 2.47 1.28 5.18
CA LYS A 41 3.89 0.95 5.26
C LYS A 41 4.33 0.62 6.69
N ALA A 42 3.82 1.32 7.69
CA ALA A 42 4.12 1.00 9.09
C ALA A 42 3.53 -0.34 9.55
N LYS A 43 2.38 -0.74 9.00
CA LYS A 43 1.68 -1.96 9.39
C LYS A 43 2.09 -3.20 8.59
N PHE A 44 2.32 -3.05 7.29
CA PHE A 44 2.54 -4.12 6.32
C PHE A 44 3.90 -4.01 5.61
N GLY A 45 4.69 -2.97 5.89
CA GLY A 45 6.03 -2.83 5.32
C GLY A 45 6.92 -3.98 5.77
N GLY A 46 7.57 -4.64 4.80
CA GLY A 46 8.37 -5.84 5.04
C GLY A 46 7.57 -7.15 5.13
N MET A 47 6.23 -7.13 5.01
CA MET A 47 5.43 -8.34 4.86
C MET A 47 5.37 -8.77 3.39
N THR A 48 5.56 -10.06 3.13
CA THR A 48 5.28 -10.62 1.81
C THR A 48 3.80 -11.01 1.73
N VAL A 49 3.22 -11.09 0.52
CA VAL A 49 1.79 -11.47 0.33
C VAL A 49 1.47 -12.85 0.95
N SER A 50 2.49 -13.66 1.23
CA SER A 50 2.34 -14.96 1.89
C SER A 50 2.19 -14.88 3.42
N ASP A 51 2.43 -13.71 4.03
CA ASP A 51 2.39 -13.48 5.48
C ASP A 51 1.13 -12.70 5.95
N ALA A 52 0.21 -12.35 5.03
CA ALA A 52 -0.97 -11.52 5.28
C ALA A 52 -2.29 -12.27 5.06
#